data_AF-A0A6S7IQP8-F1
#
_entry.id   AF-A0A6S7IQP8-F1
#
_cell.length_a   1.000
_cell.length_b   1.000
_cell.length_c   1.000
_cell.angle_alpha   90.00
_cell.angle_beta   90.00
_cell.angle_gamma   90.00
#
_symmetry.space_group_name_H-M   'P 1'
#
loop_
_entity.id
_entity.type
_entity.pdbx_description
1 polymer ?
#
loop_
_entity_poly.entity_id
_entity_poly.type
_entity_poly.pdbx_seq_one_letter_code
_entity_poly.pdbx_strand_id
1 'polypeptide(L)'
;MDGTSNLPANGCQNYDLSELTEKLQAVFTALWNGMTLDNAANYDLNNVQHHLKETDPPITSIGQVKKALNALKVKKATGIDGIPAWFLKQYSEDLAPVAHNIITSSIIQCKYPTLYKQALITPVPKITPPKNVETDFRQISVLPQLAKVLEKIPAIATKLCRSHIKR
;
A
#
# COMPACT_ATOMS: atom_id res chain seq x y z
N MET A 1 49.18 43.21 10.99
CA MET A 1 49.37 42.16 9.97
C MET A 1 48.39 41.07 10.31
N ASP A 2 47.27 41.12 9.60
CA ASP A 2 46.12 40.24 9.73
C ASP A 2 46.43 38.84 9.21
N GLY A 3 45.77 37.85 9.80
CA GLY A 3 45.84 36.45 9.38
C GLY A 3 44.66 35.66 9.90
N THR A 4 43.45 36.08 9.55
CA THR A 4 42.22 35.31 9.76
C THR A 4 42.08 34.24 8.67
N SER A 5 42.01 32.98 9.09
CA SER A 5 41.69 31.83 8.24
C SER A 5 40.20 31.79 7.93
N ASN A 6 39.81 32.07 6.69
CA ASN A 6 38.47 31.78 6.17
C ASN A 6 38.51 30.52 5.29
N LEU A 7 37.90 29.44 5.79
CA LEU A 7 37.45 28.31 4.98
C LEU A 7 36.06 28.66 4.41
N PRO A 8 35.80 28.52 3.09
CA PRO A 8 34.47 28.77 2.55
C PRO A 8 33.50 27.66 2.96
N ALA A 9 32.39 28.07 3.60
CA ALA A 9 31.25 27.23 3.86
C ALA A 9 30.65 26.72 2.54
N ASN A 10 30.64 25.40 2.35
CA ASN A 10 29.95 24.76 1.23
C ASN A 10 28.46 25.11 1.28
N GLY A 11 27.99 25.82 0.26
CA GLY A 11 26.62 26.30 0.12
C GLY A 11 25.62 25.16 0.06
N CYS A 12 24.79 25.06 1.08
CA CYS A 12 23.55 24.30 1.02
C CYS A 12 22.60 25.06 0.08
N GLN A 13 22.47 24.61 -1.16
CA GLN A 13 21.48 25.16 -2.09
C GLN A 13 20.09 24.91 -1.49
N ASN A 14 19.45 25.96 -0.99
CA ASN A 14 18.02 25.96 -0.69
C ASN A 14 17.30 25.84 -2.02
N TYR A 15 16.92 24.61 -2.39
CA TYR A 15 15.98 24.40 -3.49
C TYR A 15 14.62 24.94 -3.03
N ASP A 16 14.09 25.91 -3.76
CA ASP A 16 12.73 26.40 -3.55
C ASP A 16 11.75 25.25 -3.80
N LEU A 17 11.05 24.81 -2.74
CA LEU A 17 10.09 23.73 -2.82
C LEU A 17 8.98 24.03 -3.83
N SER A 18 8.65 25.30 -4.05
CA SER A 18 7.64 25.69 -5.04
C SER A 18 8.13 25.40 -6.47
N GLU A 19 9.38 25.77 -6.77
CA GLU A 19 10.02 25.53 -8.07
C GLU A 19 10.17 24.03 -8.37
N LEU A 20 10.51 23.22 -7.36
CA LEU A 20 10.56 21.75 -7.50
C LEU A 20 9.17 21.18 -7.78
N THR A 21 8.15 21.67 -7.07
CA THR A 21 6.76 21.20 -7.20
C THR A 21 6.21 21.54 -8.59
N GLU A 22 6.50 22.73 -9.09
CA GLU A 22 6.11 23.15 -10.44
C GLU A 22 6.80 22.32 -11.52
N LYS A 23 8.12 22.04 -11.37
CA LYS A 23 8.85 21.17 -12.29
C LYS A 23 8.29 19.74 -12.31
N LEU A 24 7.99 19.19 -11.14
CA LEU A 24 7.41 17.86 -11.00
C LEU A 24 6.00 17.81 -11.63
N GLN A 25 5.16 18.80 -11.33
CA GLN A 25 3.82 18.93 -11.89
C GLN A 25 3.85 19.08 -13.41
N ALA A 26 4.77 19.88 -13.95
CA ALA A 26 4.95 20.07 -15.38
C ALA A 26 5.36 18.76 -16.09
N VAL A 27 6.28 17.98 -15.51
CA VAL A 27 6.69 16.67 -16.05
C VAL A 27 5.51 15.69 -16.08
N PHE A 28 4.74 15.61 -14.99
CA PHE A 28 3.56 14.73 -14.95
C PHE A 28 2.45 15.18 -15.91
N THR A 29 2.25 16.49 -16.08
CA THR A 29 1.22 17.03 -16.97
C THR A 29 1.63 16.95 -18.45
N ALA A 30 2.92 17.11 -18.77
CA ALA A 30 3.43 16.99 -20.14
C ALA A 30 3.19 15.60 -20.75
N LEU A 31 3.29 14.55 -19.93
CA LEU A 31 2.93 13.18 -20.33
C LEU A 31 1.45 13.04 -20.71
N TRP A 32 0.58 13.87 -20.11
CA TRP A 32 -0.84 13.88 -20.37
C TRP A 32 -1.25 14.84 -21.51
N ASN A 33 -0.49 15.90 -21.74
CA ASN A 33 -0.75 16.86 -22.83
C ASN A 33 -0.54 16.27 -24.23
N GLY A 34 0.21 15.16 -24.36
CA GLY A 34 0.29 14.37 -25.60
C GLY A 34 -0.97 13.55 -25.90
N MET A 35 -1.93 13.53 -24.96
CA MET A 35 -3.22 12.87 -25.09
C MET A 35 -4.28 13.91 -25.47
N THR A 36 -4.12 14.50 -26.66
CA THR A 36 -5.07 15.50 -27.17
C THR A 36 -6.40 14.81 -27.56
N LEU A 37 -7.53 15.43 -27.19
CA LEU A 37 -8.90 14.93 -27.39
C LEU A 37 -9.29 14.75 -28.87
N ASP A 38 -8.49 15.25 -29.81
CA ASP A 38 -8.59 15.07 -31.25
C ASP A 38 -8.26 13.62 -31.69
N ASN A 39 -7.47 12.87 -30.90
CA ASN A 39 -7.30 11.43 -31.10
C ASN A 39 -8.40 10.59 -30.41
N ALA A 40 -9.24 11.20 -29.57
CA ALA A 40 -10.33 10.51 -28.87
C ALA A 40 -11.51 10.15 -29.81
N ALA A 41 -11.62 10.80 -30.96
CA ALA A 41 -12.64 10.47 -31.97
C ALA A 41 -12.36 9.15 -32.72
N ASN A 42 -11.15 8.58 -32.60
CA ASN A 42 -10.76 7.33 -33.25
C ASN A 42 -10.64 6.13 -32.29
N TYR A 43 -10.92 6.33 -31.00
CA TYR A 43 -11.10 5.24 -30.06
C TYR A 43 -12.57 4.83 -30.08
N ASP A 44 -12.88 3.77 -30.83
CA ASP A 44 -14.16 3.09 -30.68
C ASP A 44 -14.28 2.58 -29.25
N LEU A 45 -15.09 3.27 -28.44
CA LEU A 45 -15.38 2.91 -27.06
C LEU A 45 -15.93 1.48 -26.95
N ASN A 46 -16.56 0.95 -28.01
CA ASN A 46 -17.02 -0.43 -28.04
C ASN A 46 -15.84 -1.44 -28.06
N ASN A 47 -14.72 -1.09 -28.71
CA ASN A 47 -13.51 -1.90 -28.73
C ASN A 47 -12.76 -1.91 -27.39
N VAL A 48 -12.81 -0.79 -26.65
CA VAL A 48 -12.27 -0.70 -25.28
C VAL A 48 -13.16 -1.48 -24.30
N GLN A 49 -14.48 -1.43 -24.49
CA GLN A 49 -15.43 -2.16 -23.66
C GLN A 49 -15.28 -3.68 -23.80
N HIS A 50 -14.97 -4.19 -25.00
CA HIS A 50 -14.71 -5.62 -25.21
C HIS A 50 -13.38 -6.10 -24.57
N HIS A 51 -12.41 -5.20 -24.36
CA HIS A 51 -11.15 -5.51 -23.67
C HIS A 51 -11.23 -5.38 -22.14
N LEU A 52 -12.15 -4.55 -21.63
CA LEU A 52 -12.50 -4.52 -20.21
C LEU A 52 -13.64 -5.51 -19.95
N LYS A 53 -13.42 -6.81 -20.19
CA LYS A 53 -14.39 -7.81 -19.76
C LYS A 53 -14.60 -7.65 -18.26
N GLU A 54 -15.78 -7.16 -17.88
CA GLU A 54 -16.33 -7.24 -16.53
C GLU A 54 -16.53 -8.71 -16.22
N THR A 55 -15.42 -9.36 -15.89
CA THR A 55 -15.43 -10.69 -15.32
C THR A 55 -15.79 -10.52 -13.86
N ASP A 56 -16.76 -11.32 -13.41
CA ASP A 56 -17.03 -11.45 -12.00
C ASP A 56 -15.70 -11.69 -11.26
N PRO A 57 -15.48 -11.03 -10.11
CA PRO A 57 -14.23 -11.15 -9.41
C PRO A 57 -14.01 -12.63 -9.13
N PRO A 58 -12.83 -13.19 -9.43
CA PRO A 58 -12.58 -14.58 -9.13
C PRO A 58 -12.77 -14.79 -7.64
N ILE A 59 -13.85 -15.50 -7.29
CA ILE A 59 -14.17 -15.83 -5.91
C ILE A 59 -12.99 -16.64 -5.39
N THR A 60 -12.38 -16.17 -4.31
CA THR A 60 -11.22 -16.82 -3.73
C THR A 60 -11.66 -18.15 -3.14
N SER A 61 -10.98 -19.25 -3.45
CA SER A 61 -11.33 -20.53 -2.83
C SER A 61 -10.80 -20.62 -1.40
N ILE A 62 -11.46 -21.40 -0.55
CA ILE A 62 -10.97 -21.68 0.83
C ILE A 62 -9.54 -22.24 0.77
N GLY A 63 -9.22 -23.10 -0.21
CA GLY A 63 -7.88 -23.64 -0.40
C GLY A 63 -6.82 -22.57 -0.70
N GLN A 64 -7.17 -21.53 -1.46
CA GLN A 64 -6.27 -20.39 -1.69
C GLN A 64 -6.01 -19.61 -0.40
N VAL A 65 -7.05 -19.36 0.41
CA VAL A 65 -6.92 -18.68 1.71
C VAL A 65 -6.07 -19.52 2.66
N LYS A 66 -6.32 -20.83 2.76
CA LYS A 66 -5.52 -21.76 3.56
C LYS A 66 -4.05 -21.76 3.13
N LYS A 67 -3.77 -21.77 1.82
CA LYS A 67 -2.40 -21.67 1.30
C LYS A 67 -1.74 -20.35 1.72
N ALA A 68 -2.49 -19.25 1.69
CA ALA A 68 -1.99 -17.94 2.12
C ALA A 68 -1.71 -17.87 3.63
N LEU A 69 -2.57 -18.49 4.47
CA LEU A 69 -2.35 -18.64 5.90
C LEU A 69 -1.09 -19.49 6.19
N ASN A 70 -0.91 -20.59 5.49
CA ASN A 70 0.26 -21.45 5.63
C ASN A 70 1.58 -20.80 5.19
N ALA A 71 1.50 -19.83 4.28
CA ALA A 71 2.63 -19.02 3.82
C ALA A 71 2.99 -17.87 4.78
N LEU A 72 2.28 -17.70 5.91
CA LEU A 72 2.62 -16.69 6.91
C LEU A 72 3.99 -16.96 7.56
N LYS A 73 4.74 -15.88 7.78
CA LYS A 73 6.02 -15.91 8.49
C LYS A 73 5.76 -15.83 9.99
N VAL A 74 5.95 -16.95 10.70
CA VAL A 74 5.59 -17.10 12.12
C VAL A 74 6.29 -16.13 13.08
N LYS A 75 7.51 -15.67 12.74
CA LYS A 75 8.31 -14.75 13.56
C LYS A 75 7.95 -13.26 13.36
N LYS A 76 6.88 -12.95 12.64
CA LYS A 76 6.46 -11.55 12.41
C LYS A 76 5.69 -11.02 13.61
N ALA A 77 5.85 -9.72 13.86
CA ALA A 77 5.12 -9.01 14.90
C ALA A 77 3.61 -9.12 14.71
N THR A 78 2.91 -9.23 15.83
CA THR A 78 1.44 -9.28 15.94
C THR A 78 0.83 -7.91 15.66
N GLY A 79 -0.32 -7.88 15.00
CA GLY A 79 -1.04 -6.63 14.73
C GLY A 79 -1.81 -6.13 15.94
N ILE A 80 -2.63 -5.09 15.73
CA ILE A 80 -3.51 -4.52 16.75
C ILE A 80 -4.61 -5.49 17.19
N ASP A 81 -4.88 -6.53 16.40
CA ASP A 81 -5.83 -7.61 16.68
C ASP A 81 -5.32 -8.61 17.73
N GLY A 82 -4.04 -8.57 18.10
CA GLY A 82 -3.46 -9.49 19.07
C GLY A 82 -3.27 -10.93 18.54
N ILE A 83 -3.54 -11.18 17.25
CA ILE A 83 -3.47 -12.53 16.67
C ILE A 83 -2.10 -12.75 16.00
N PRO A 84 -1.25 -13.64 16.55
CA PRO A 84 0.08 -13.86 15.99
C PRO A 84 0.03 -14.74 14.74
N ALA A 85 1.04 -14.60 13.87
CA ALA A 85 1.13 -15.34 12.61
C ALA A 85 1.25 -16.86 12.81
N TRP A 86 1.89 -17.30 13.90
CA TRP A 86 2.00 -18.73 14.20
C TRP A 86 0.64 -19.36 14.51
N PHE A 87 -0.26 -18.63 15.18
CA PHE A 87 -1.59 -19.13 15.53
C PHE A 87 -2.43 -19.35 14.27
N LEU A 88 -2.46 -18.36 13.38
CA LEU A 88 -3.17 -18.46 12.10
C LEU A 88 -2.65 -19.60 11.21
N LYS A 89 -1.35 -19.87 11.27
CA LYS A 89 -0.73 -20.96 10.52
C LYS A 89 -1.07 -22.32 11.13
N GLN A 90 -0.99 -22.44 12.46
CA GLN A 90 -1.30 -23.66 13.20
C GLN A 90 -2.75 -24.10 13.00
N TYR A 91 -3.69 -23.16 13.09
CA TYR A 91 -5.13 -23.40 12.97
C TYR A 91 -5.66 -23.03 11.57
N SER A 92 -4.82 -23.18 10.54
CA SER A 92 -5.18 -22.76 9.19
C SER A 92 -6.34 -23.57 8.58
N GLU A 93 -6.54 -24.81 9.02
CA GLU A 93 -7.68 -25.64 8.61
C GLU A 93 -9.01 -25.02 9.07
N ASP A 94 -9.11 -24.72 10.36
CA ASP A 94 -10.33 -24.25 10.99
C ASP A 94 -10.61 -22.77 10.67
N LEU A 95 -9.55 -21.97 10.52
CA LEU A 95 -9.67 -20.53 10.28
C LEU A 95 -9.82 -20.18 8.80
N ALA A 96 -9.43 -21.05 7.86
CA ALA A 96 -9.55 -20.75 6.44
C ALA A 96 -10.99 -20.45 5.98
N PRO A 97 -12.04 -21.21 6.40
CA PRO A 97 -13.43 -20.89 6.04
C PRO A 97 -13.88 -19.52 6.58
N VAL A 98 -13.51 -19.18 7.81
CA VAL A 98 -13.87 -17.89 8.43
C VAL A 98 -13.17 -16.74 7.72
N ALA A 99 -11.86 -16.85 7.52
CA ALA A 99 -11.07 -15.86 6.80
C ALA A 99 -11.56 -15.69 5.36
N HIS A 100 -11.92 -16.79 4.69
CA HIS A 100 -12.54 -16.78 3.37
C HIS A 100 -13.82 -15.94 3.35
N ASN A 101 -14.74 -16.15 4.30
CA ASN A 101 -15.99 -15.40 4.33
C ASN A 101 -15.77 -13.90 4.51
N ILE A 102 -14.79 -13.50 5.32
CA ILE A 102 -14.40 -12.10 5.50
C ILE A 102 -13.82 -11.51 4.21
N ILE A 103 -12.88 -12.22 3.57
CA ILE A 103 -12.23 -11.79 2.31
C ILE A 103 -13.26 -11.69 1.19
N THR A 104 -14.07 -12.72 1.00
CA THR A 104 -15.11 -12.77 -0.03
C THR A 104 -16.14 -11.68 0.18
N SER A 105 -16.58 -11.45 1.42
CA SER A 105 -17.48 -10.34 1.75
C SER A 105 -16.84 -8.98 1.45
N SER A 106 -15.55 -8.80 1.76
CA SER A 106 -14.80 -7.58 1.43
C SER A 106 -14.73 -7.32 -0.07
N ILE A 107 -14.53 -8.37 -0.87
CA ILE A 107 -14.49 -8.30 -2.35
C ILE A 107 -15.87 -7.99 -2.92
N ILE A 108 -16.92 -8.69 -2.46
CA ILE A 108 -18.30 -8.50 -2.93
C ILE A 108 -18.78 -7.08 -2.62
N GLN A 109 -18.52 -6.60 -1.40
CA GLN A 109 -18.92 -5.26 -0.96
C GLN A 109 -17.99 -4.15 -1.45
N CYS A 110 -16.89 -4.50 -2.13
CA CYS A 110 -15.82 -3.56 -2.49
C CYS A 110 -15.35 -2.71 -1.29
N LYS A 111 -15.31 -3.30 -0.10
CA LYS A 111 -15.01 -2.59 1.16
C LYS A 111 -13.94 -3.33 1.93
N TYR A 112 -12.81 -2.66 2.14
CA TYR A 112 -11.74 -3.19 2.97
C TYR A 112 -12.15 -3.13 4.45
N PRO A 113 -12.01 -4.22 5.24
CA PRO A 113 -12.46 -4.27 6.63
C PRO A 113 -11.77 -3.20 7.48
N THR A 114 -12.54 -2.48 8.31
CA THR A 114 -12.01 -1.36 9.12
C THR A 114 -10.84 -1.79 9.99
N LEU A 115 -10.95 -2.94 10.68
CA LEU A 115 -9.90 -3.47 11.54
C LEU A 115 -8.58 -3.69 10.78
N TYR A 116 -8.65 -4.12 9.52
CA TYR A 116 -7.47 -4.40 8.72
C TYR A 116 -6.79 -3.13 8.22
N LYS A 117 -7.46 -1.96 8.26
CA LYS A 117 -6.86 -0.65 7.96
C LYS A 117 -6.06 -0.09 9.13
N GLN A 118 -6.25 -0.64 10.33
CA GLN A 118 -5.59 -0.17 11.54
C GLN A 118 -4.23 -0.86 11.69
N ALA A 119 -3.21 -0.09 12.01
CA ALA A 119 -1.87 -0.59 12.27
C ALA A 119 -1.46 -0.28 13.71
N LEU A 120 -0.73 -1.21 14.33
CA LEU A 120 -0.04 -0.97 15.59
C LEU A 120 1.26 -0.21 15.27
N ILE A 121 1.40 1.02 15.77
CA ILE A 121 2.59 1.85 15.57
C ILE A 121 3.63 1.51 16.64
N THR A 122 4.79 1.01 16.22
CA THR A 122 5.90 0.68 17.11
C THR A 122 7.11 1.56 16.80
N PRO A 123 7.65 2.33 17.77
CA PRO A 123 8.88 3.08 17.58
C PRO A 123 10.08 2.13 17.63
N VAL A 124 10.95 2.19 16.62
CA VAL A 124 12.19 1.39 16.59
C VAL A 124 13.41 2.32 16.50
N PRO A 125 14.41 2.17 17.40
CA PRO A 125 15.60 3.01 17.36
C PRO A 125 16.36 2.89 16.02
N LYS A 126 16.79 4.03 15.48
CA LYS A 126 17.73 4.14 14.35
C LYS A 126 19.17 4.05 14.83
N ILE A 127 19.47 4.65 15.99
CA ILE A 127 20.78 4.67 16.63
C ILE A 127 20.72 4.05 18.03
N THR A 128 21.85 3.54 18.52
CA THR A 128 21.96 2.97 19.86
C THR A 128 23.13 3.61 20.61
N PRO A 129 22.93 4.24 21.78
CA PRO A 129 21.64 4.53 22.42
C PRO A 129 20.91 5.72 21.76
N PRO A 130 19.57 5.73 21.70
CA PRO A 130 18.79 6.86 21.22
C PRO A 130 18.91 8.06 22.18
N LYS A 131 19.00 9.28 21.64
CA LYS A 131 19.17 10.52 22.41
C LYS A 131 17.97 11.47 22.28
N ASN A 132 17.28 11.46 21.13
CA ASN A 132 16.13 12.29 20.84
C ASN A 132 14.95 11.44 20.34
N VAL A 133 13.80 11.53 21.01
CA VAL A 133 12.59 10.74 20.71
C VAL A 133 11.99 11.06 19.34
N GLU A 134 12.08 12.32 18.89
CA GLU A 134 11.49 12.79 17.63
C GLU A 134 12.28 12.31 16.40
N THR A 135 13.61 12.30 16.49
CA THR A 135 14.48 12.07 15.32
C THR A 135 15.07 10.67 15.26
N ASP A 136 15.35 10.06 16.41
CA ASP A 136 16.18 8.86 16.49
C ASP A 136 15.38 7.58 16.38
N PHE A 137 14.05 7.65 16.28
CA PHE A 137 13.18 6.52 16.06
C PHE A 137 12.62 6.52 14.63
N ARG A 138 12.37 5.33 14.10
CA ARG A 138 11.48 5.14 12.96
C ARG A 138 10.18 4.54 13.45
N GLN A 139 9.06 5.05 12.95
CA GLN A 139 7.77 4.43 13.18
C GLN A 139 7.63 3.20 12.27
N ILE A 140 7.20 2.07 12.83
CA ILE A 140 6.84 0.88 12.08
C ILE A 140 5.36 0.61 12.27
N SER A 141 4.62 0.57 11.17
CA SER A 141 3.19 0.22 11.15
C SER A 141 3.04 -1.29 11.00
N VAL A 142 2.60 -1.97 12.06
CA VAL A 142 2.33 -3.41 12.05
C VAL A 142 0.86 -3.67 11.81
N LEU A 143 0.53 -4.15 10.61
CA LEU A 143 -0.84 -4.55 10.25
C LEU A 143 -1.19 -5.94 10.80
N PRO A 144 -2.50 -6.19 11.08
CA PRO A 144 -3.07 -7.52 11.30
C PRO A 144 -2.57 -8.54 10.27
N GLN A 145 -2.36 -9.78 10.68
CA GLN A 145 -1.84 -10.79 9.75
C GLN A 145 -2.86 -11.13 8.67
N LEU A 146 -4.16 -11.10 9.00
CA LEU A 146 -5.24 -11.31 8.03
C LEU A 146 -5.34 -10.18 7.00
N ALA A 147 -4.96 -8.95 7.35
CA ALA A 147 -4.86 -7.84 6.39
C ALA A 147 -3.85 -8.15 5.27
N LYS A 148 -2.70 -8.73 5.64
CA LYS A 148 -1.66 -9.16 4.69
C LYS A 148 -2.08 -10.36 3.84
N VAL A 149 -2.90 -11.25 4.39
CA VAL A 149 -3.48 -12.37 3.63
C VAL A 149 -4.42 -11.83 2.57
N LEU A 150 -5.28 -10.88 2.97
CA LEU A 150 -6.22 -10.21 2.09
C LEU A 150 -5.47 -9.50 0.94
N GLU A 151 -4.40 -8.74 1.21
CA GLU A 151 -3.57 -8.12 0.16
C GLU A 151 -2.94 -9.10 -0.85
N LYS A 152 -2.66 -10.34 -0.44
CA LYS A 152 -2.06 -11.36 -1.32
C LYS A 152 -3.06 -11.99 -2.28
N ILE A 153 -4.35 -11.77 -2.08
CA ILE A 153 -5.39 -12.30 -2.95
C ILE A 153 -5.55 -11.33 -4.15
N PRO A 154 -5.22 -11.75 -5.39
CA PRO A 154 -5.18 -10.86 -6.55
C PRO A 154 -6.51 -10.15 -6.87
N ALA A 155 -7.64 -10.76 -6.49
CA ALA A 155 -8.99 -10.26 -6.79
C ALA A 155 -9.32 -8.90 -6.14
N ILE A 156 -8.57 -8.49 -5.11
CA ILE A 156 -8.86 -7.26 -4.35
C ILE A 156 -8.37 -6.00 -5.06
N ALA A 157 -7.24 -6.09 -5.78
CA ALA A 157 -6.65 -4.94 -6.47
C ALA A 157 -7.55 -4.39 -7.58
N THR A 158 -8.28 -5.26 -8.29
CA THR A 158 -9.10 -4.86 -9.44
C THR A 158 -10.40 -4.15 -9.05
N LYS A 159 -10.98 -4.47 -7.88
CA LYS A 159 -12.26 -3.88 -7.43
C LYS A 159 -12.11 -2.70 -6.47
N LEU A 160 -11.15 -2.72 -5.52
CA LEU A 160 -10.99 -1.59 -4.59
C LEU A 160 -10.55 -0.30 -5.32
N CYS A 161 -9.66 -0.41 -6.32
CA CYS A 161 -9.19 0.74 -7.09
C CYS A 161 -10.29 1.43 -7.93
N ARG A 162 -11.34 0.70 -8.37
CA ARG A 162 -12.42 1.31 -9.17
C ARG A 162 -13.42 2.12 -8.33
N SER A 163 -13.62 1.78 -7.06
CA SER A 163 -14.58 2.50 -6.19
C SER A 163 -14.14 3.92 -5.80
N HIS A 164 -12.84 4.24 -5.89
CA HIS A 164 -12.28 5.55 -5.56
C HIS A 164 -12.09 6.48 -6.78
N ILE A 165 -12.40 6.03 -7.99
CA ILE A 165 -12.29 6.83 -9.24
C ILE A 165 -13.62 7.53 -9.60
N LYS A 166 -14.69 7.32 -8.82
CA LYS A 166 -15.94 8.10 -8.93
C LYS A 166 -16.08 9.10 -7.78
N ARG A 167 -15.24 10.13 -7.74
CA ARG A 167 -15.53 11.42 -7.11
C ARG A 167 -14.82 12.53 -7.84
#